data_AF-A0A3S0BLK0-F1
#
_entry.id   AF-A0A3S0BLK0-F1
#
_cell.length_a   1.000
_cell.length_b   1.000
_cell.length_c   1.000
_cell.angle_alpha   90.00
_cell.angle_beta   90.00
_cell.angle_gamma   90.00
#
_symmetry.space_group_name_H-M   'P 1'
#
loop_
_entity.id
_entity.type
_entity.pdbx_description
1 polymer ?
#
loop_
_entity_poly.entity_id
_entity_poly.type
_entity_poly.pdbx_seq_one_letter_code
_entity_poly.pdbx_strand_id
1 'polypeptide(L)' 'MARNTEQDPDYPQLTAREHAQVAWAVARMAKRCAAGEQVDRADLERKVDRIIHGARQRAEKSQ' A
#
# COMPACT_ATOMS: atom_id res chain seq x y z
N MET A 1 13.79 14.53 -19.34
CA MET A 1 13.20 13.31 -18.74
C MET A 1 11.71 13.55 -18.59
N ALA A 2 10.88 12.93 -19.43
CA ALA A 2 9.44 13.01 -19.27
C ALA A 2 9.07 12.33 -17.95
N ARG A 3 8.48 13.08 -17.01
CA ARG A 3 7.87 12.47 -15.83
C ARG A 3 6.65 11.70 -16.35
N ASN A 4 6.68 10.38 -16.26
CA ASN A 4 5.48 9.57 -16.46
C ASN A 4 4.44 10.04 -15.44
N THR A 5 3.53 10.90 -15.88
CA THR A 5 2.51 11.57 -15.04
C THR A 5 1.12 11.01 -15.35
N GLU A 6 1.03 9.96 -16.17
CA GLU A 6 -0.19 9.15 -16.28
C GLU A 6 -0.33 8.39 -14.97
N GLN A 7 -1.21 8.93 -14.13
CA GLN A 7 -1.61 8.31 -12.89
C GLN A 7 -2.41 7.06 -13.26
N ASP A 8 -1.82 5.90 -13.04
CA ASP A 8 -2.46 4.62 -13.33
C ASP A 8 -3.77 4.54 -12.53
N PRO A 9 -4.94 4.39 -13.18
CA PRO A 9 -6.22 4.31 -12.48
C PRO A 9 -6.28 3.15 -11.50
N ASP A 10 -5.50 2.09 -11.72
CA ASP A 10 -5.38 0.97 -10.79
C ASP A 10 -4.45 1.29 -9.60
N TYR A 11 -3.57 2.29 -9.71
CA TYR A 11 -2.66 2.73 -8.64
C TYR A 11 -2.86 4.22 -8.33
N PRO A 12 -3.94 4.58 -7.62
CA PRO A 12 -4.22 5.97 -7.25
C PRO A 12 -3.12 6.55 -6.36
N GLN A 13 -2.91 7.87 -6.43
CA GLN A 13 -1.99 8.55 -5.53
C GLN A 13 -2.42 8.34 -4.08
N LEU A 14 -1.54 7.70 -3.33
CA LEU A 14 -1.69 7.53 -1.90
C LEU A 14 -1.41 8.85 -1.18
N THR A 15 -2.22 9.14 -0.18
CA THR A 15 -1.96 10.25 0.75
C THR A 15 -0.72 9.97 1.59
N ALA A 16 -0.10 11.00 2.16
CA ALA A 16 1.05 10.85 3.07
C ALA A 16 0.76 9.87 4.24
N ARG A 17 -0.48 9.86 4.74
CA ARG A 17 -0.94 8.94 5.78
C ARG A 17 -1.01 7.49 5.30
N GLU A 18 -1.42 7.25 4.06
CA GLU A 18 -1.51 5.90 3.50
C GLU A 18 -0.13 5.36 3.13
N HIS A 19 0.76 6.22 2.60
CA HIS A 19 2.17 5.88 2.44
C HIS A 19 2.78 5.41 3.76
N ALA A 20 2.57 6.15 4.85
CA ALA A 20 3.06 5.75 6.17
C ALA A 20 2.50 4.39 6.62
N GLN A 21 1.22 4.12 6.38
CA GLN A 21 0.60 2.85 6.75
C GLN A 21 1.12 1.66 5.92
N VAL A 22 1.28 1.83 4.61
CA VAL A 22 1.87 0.82 3.72
C VAL A 22 3.32 0.57 4.11
N ALA A 23 4.13 1.62 4.29
CA ALA A 23 5.52 1.51 4.71
C ALA A 23 5.65 0.78 6.05
N TRP A 24 4.77 1.07 7.01
CA TRP A 24 4.74 0.36 8.29
C TRP A 24 4.40 -1.13 8.12
N ALA A 25 3.40 -1.47 7.31
CA ALA A 25 3.03 -2.86 7.05
C ALA A 25 4.19 -3.64 6.40
N VAL A 26 4.86 -3.04 5.41
CA VAL A 26 6.03 -3.62 4.74
C VAL A 26 7.21 -3.77 5.69
N ALA A 27 7.52 -2.75 6.50
CA ALA A 27 8.56 -2.84 7.51
C ALA A 27 8.29 -3.98 8.51
N ARG A 28 7.01 -4.19 8.86
CA ARG A 28 6.61 -5.29 9.74
C ARG A 28 6.74 -6.65 9.07
N MET A 29 6.46 -6.77 7.77
CA MET A 29 6.73 -7.98 6.97
C MET A 29 8.23 -8.28 6.91
N ALA A 30 9.05 -7.27 6.69
CA ALA A 30 10.51 -7.41 6.66
C ALA A 30 11.06 -7.85 8.01
N LYS A 31 10.62 -7.22 9.10
CA LYS A 31 10.99 -7.59 10.48
C LYS A 31 10.61 -9.04 10.80
N ARG A 32 9.43 -9.47 10.36
CA ARG A 32 8.92 -10.83 10.56
C ARG A 32 9.67 -11.86 9.72
N CYS A 33 9.98 -11.53 8.48
CA CYS A 33 10.83 -12.38 7.62
C CYS A 33 12.21 -12.60 8.25
N ALA A 34 12.78 -11.55 8.86
CA ALA A 34 14.04 -11.66 9.59
C ALA A 34 13.94 -12.53 10.85
N ALA A 35 12.74 -12.75 11.40
CA ALA A 35 12.52 -13.56 12.59
C ALA A 35 12.28 -15.07 12.31
N GLY A 36 12.13 -15.47 11.03
CA GLY A 36 11.97 -16.87 10.63
C GLY A 36 10.86 -17.11 9.59
N GLU A 37 10.97 -18.19 8.82
CA GLU A 37 10.21 -18.47 7.58
C GLU A 37 8.69 -18.64 7.74
N GLN A 38 8.17 -18.84 8.96
CA GLN A 38 6.76 -19.19 9.18
C GLN A 38 5.86 -18.02 9.57
N VAL A 39 6.27 -16.77 9.32
CA VAL A 39 5.39 -15.67 9.71
C VAL A 39 4.31 -15.41 8.66
N ASP A 40 3.07 -15.67 9.05
CA ASP A 40 1.88 -15.34 8.27
C ASP A 40 1.89 -13.86 7.84
N ARG A 41 1.98 -13.67 6.51
CA ARG A 41 1.97 -12.37 5.82
C ARG A 41 0.58 -12.00 5.31
N ALA A 42 -0.38 -12.92 5.29
CA ALA A 42 -1.68 -12.73 4.67
C ALA A 42 -2.50 -11.62 5.35
N ASP A 43 -2.31 -11.40 6.66
CA ASP A 43 -2.93 -10.27 7.38
C ASP A 43 -2.35 -8.91 6.92
N LEU A 44 -1.05 -8.86 6.64
CA LEU A 44 -0.36 -7.63 6.23
C LEU A 44 -0.67 -7.29 4.78
N GLU A 45 -0.71 -8.28 3.90
CA GLU A 45 -1.14 -8.13 2.51
C GLU A 45 -2.58 -7.62 2.45
N ARG A 46 -3.51 -8.27 3.17
CA ARG A 46 -4.90 -7.79 3.32
C ARG A 46 -5.02 -6.38 3.89
N LYS A 47 -4.01 -5.91 4.65
CA LYS A 47 -3.98 -4.54 5.17
C LYS A 47 -3.52 -3.56 4.10
N VAL A 48 -2.51 -3.90 3.31
CA VAL A 48 -2.06 -3.09 2.17
C VAL A 48 -3.18 -2.99 1.12
N ASP A 49 -3.84 -4.10 0.79
CA ASP A 49 -4.95 -4.12 -0.16
C ASP A 49 -6.10 -3.21 0.27
N ARG A 50 -6.47 -3.23 1.57
CA ARG A 50 -7.49 -2.32 2.12
C ARG A 50 -7.10 -0.85 1.97
N ILE A 51 -5.82 -0.52 2.14
CA ILE A 51 -5.32 0.86 2.01
C ILE A 51 -5.42 1.30 0.54
N ILE A 52 -4.97 0.46 -0.39
CA ILE A 52 -5.04 0.74 -1.83
C ILE A 52 -6.50 0.87 -2.27
N HIS A 53 -7.37 -0.04 -1.84
CA HIS A 53 -8.79 0.00 -2.15
C HIS A 53 -9.48 1.26 -1.58
N GLY A 54 -9.14 1.67 -0.36
CA GLY A 54 -9.60 2.94 0.20
C GLY A 54 -9.11 4.15 -0.59
N ALA A 55 -7.87 4.11 -1.07
CA ALA A 55 -7.33 5.16 -1.94
C ALA A 55 -8.04 5.21 -3.30
N ARG A 56 -8.39 4.05 -3.88
CA ARG A 56 -9.19 3.96 -5.12
C ARG A 56 -10.56 4.58 -4.94
N GLN A 57 -11.30 4.16 -3.91
CA GLN A 57 -12.60 4.73 -3.59
C GLN A 57 -12.56 6.24 -3.34
N ARG A 58 -11.48 6.75 -2.73
CA ARG A 58 -11.33 8.19 -2.54
C ARG A 58 -11.03 8.91 -3.86
N ALA A 59 -10.19 8.35 -4.71
CA ALA A 59 -9.93 8.92 -6.03
C ALA A 59 -11.21 8.96 -6.89
N GLU A 60 -12.00 7.89 -6.88
CA GLU A 60 -13.30 7.81 -7.56
C GLU A 60 -14.32 8.83 -7.01
N LYS A 61 -14.31 9.11 -5.70
CA LYS A 61 -15.18 10.10 -5.06
C LYS A 61 -14.72 11.55 -5.20
N SER A 62 -13.43 11.76 -5.48
CA SER A 62 -12.85 13.08 -5.73
C SER A 62 -12.85 13.47 -7.21
N GLN A 63 -13.34 12.59 -8.08
CA GLN A 63 -13.64 12.86 -9.49
C GLN A 63 -15.07 13.39 -9.64
#